data_AF-N0BCE8-F1
#
_entry.id   AF-N0BCE8-F1
#
_cell.length_a   1.000
_cell.length_b   1.000
_cell.length_c   1.000
_cell.angle_alpha   90.00
_cell.angle_beta   90.00
_cell.angle_gamma   90.00
#
_symmetry.space_group_name_H-M   'P 1'
#
loop_
_entity.id
_entity.type
_entity.pdbx_description
1 polymer ?
#
loop_
_entity_poly.entity_id
_entity_poly.type
_entity_poly.pdbx_seq_one_letter_code
_entity_poly.pdbx_strand_id
1 'polypeptide(L)'
;MQDHFDAPHVGFAHNLFGKFEMEVLKTIVNTAEDGRFYLVDTVEKDGKLWLVTAWLEKGFLPERMVRIDDLRACKATPSPDGRQRAHYALDKPLPRALFDGSDLGDLKYQYEVRDGDEV
;
A
#
# COMPACT_ATOMS: atom_id res chain seq x y z
N MET A 1 52.26 -13.92 35.67
CA MET A 1 51.48 -15.16 35.82
C MET A 1 50.02 -14.76 35.66
N GLN A 2 49.36 -15.34 34.65
CA GLN A 2 47.91 -15.31 34.34
C GLN A 2 47.29 -13.99 33.86
N ASP A 3 47.24 -13.89 32.53
CA ASP A 3 46.04 -13.69 31.71
C ASP A 3 44.70 -13.69 32.46
N HIS A 4 43.89 -12.67 32.21
CA HIS A 4 42.49 -12.91 31.87
C HIS A 4 41.97 -11.81 30.93
N PHE A 5 41.57 -12.26 29.75
CA PHE A 5 40.76 -11.57 28.75
C PHE A 5 39.56 -10.86 29.38
N ASP A 6 39.26 -9.64 28.93
CA ASP A 6 37.88 -9.26 28.64
C ASP A 6 37.88 -8.31 27.43
N ALA A 7 37.35 -8.83 26.32
CA ALA A 7 37.25 -8.12 25.05
C ALA A 7 36.19 -7.01 25.15
N PRO A 8 36.33 -5.91 24.39
CA PRO A 8 35.24 -4.95 24.28
C PRO A 8 34.05 -5.66 23.61
N HIS A 9 32.94 -5.79 24.33
CA HIS A 9 31.65 -6.13 23.75
C HIS A 9 31.26 -5.01 22.78
N VAL A 10 31.73 -5.14 21.53
CA VAL A 10 31.25 -4.38 20.39
C VAL A 10 29.83 -4.84 20.15
N GLY A 11 28.87 -4.16 20.78
CA GLY A 11 27.46 -4.29 20.50
C GLY A 11 27.13 -3.71 19.13
N PHE A 12 27.63 -4.34 18.07
CA PHE A 12 27.07 -4.19 16.73
C PHE A 12 25.70 -4.88 16.73
N ALA A 13 24.69 -4.19 17.27
CA ALA A 13 23.33 -4.43 16.84
C ALA A 13 23.22 -3.90 15.41
N HIS A 14 23.70 -4.69 14.45
CA HIS A 14 23.14 -4.66 13.11
C HIS A 14 21.69 -5.08 13.27
N ASN A 15 20.81 -4.10 13.48
CA ASN A 15 19.39 -4.28 13.26
C ASN A 15 19.22 -4.60 11.77
N LEU A 16 19.28 -5.89 11.47
CA LEU A 16 18.99 -6.55 10.19
C LEU A 16 17.49 -6.47 9.82
N PHE A 17 16.78 -5.44 10.30
CA PHE A 17 15.53 -5.05 9.67
C PHE A 17 15.90 -4.26 8.42
N GLY A 18 16.16 -4.99 7.34
CA GLY A 18 16.09 -4.43 6.01
C GLY A 18 14.75 -3.71 5.91
N LYS A 19 14.80 -2.38 5.98
CA LYS A 19 13.64 -1.54 5.72
C LYS A 19 13.20 -1.85 4.30
N PHE A 20 12.18 -2.68 4.15
CA PHE A 20 11.44 -2.75 2.89
C PHE A 20 10.62 -1.46 2.82
N GLU A 21 11.30 -0.35 2.49
CA GLU A 21 10.60 0.86 2.06
C GLU A 21 9.91 0.52 0.74
N MET A 22 8.63 0.14 0.84
CA MET A 22 7.78 0.01 -0.33
C MET A 22 7.46 1.40 -0.85
N GLU A 23 7.61 1.60 -2.16
CA GLU A 23 7.25 2.87 -2.78
C GLU A 23 5.73 3.06 -2.68
N VAL A 24 5.32 3.98 -1.81
CA VAL A 24 3.90 4.33 -1.63
C VAL A 24 3.53 5.46 -2.59
N LEU A 25 2.89 5.06 -3.67
CA LEU A 25 2.24 5.91 -4.64
C LEU A 25 0.86 6.34 -4.12
N LYS A 26 0.29 7.33 -4.79
CA LYS A 26 -1.01 7.92 -4.43
C LYS A 26 -1.96 7.73 -5.60
N THR A 27 -3.13 7.16 -5.34
CA THR A 27 -4.16 6.94 -6.36
C THR A 27 -5.44 7.63 -5.94
N ILE A 28 -6.04 8.39 -6.86
CA ILE A 28 -7.39 8.90 -6.70
C ILE A 28 -8.36 7.80 -7.05
N VAL A 29 -9.24 7.47 -6.12
CA VAL A 29 -10.35 6.55 -6.34
C VAL A 29 -11.65 7.31 -6.19
N ASN A 30 -12.65 6.99 -7.00
CA ASN A 30 -14.00 7.46 -6.76
C ASN A 30 -14.78 6.37 -6.01
N THR A 31 -15.63 6.71 -5.04
CA THR A 31 -16.53 5.73 -4.43
C THR A 31 -17.89 5.72 -5.11
N ALA A 32 -18.39 4.55 -5.51
CA ALA A 32 -19.65 4.44 -6.24
C ALA A 32 -20.87 4.97 -5.45
N GLU A 33 -20.85 4.89 -4.11
CA GLU A 33 -21.98 5.29 -3.27
C GLU A 33 -22.12 6.81 -3.09
N ASP A 34 -21.00 7.49 -2.82
CA ASP A 34 -21.00 8.91 -2.46
C ASP A 34 -20.45 9.80 -3.60
N GLY A 35 -19.93 9.19 -4.67
CA GLY A 35 -19.37 9.88 -5.83
C GLY A 35 -18.13 10.72 -5.53
N ARG A 36 -17.55 10.62 -4.33
CA ARG A 36 -16.40 11.41 -3.90
C ARG A 36 -15.09 10.77 -4.29
N PHE A 37 -14.10 11.63 -4.51
CA PHE A 37 -12.73 11.28 -4.80
C PHE A 37 -11.93 11.17 -3.50
N TYR A 38 -11.33 10.01 -3.27
CA TYR A 38 -10.47 9.71 -2.14
C TYR A 38 -9.04 9.49 -2.63
N LEU A 39 -8.08 10.00 -1.85
CA LEU A 39 -6.67 9.77 -2.06
C LEU A 39 -6.27 8.56 -1.25
N VAL A 40 -5.94 7.47 -1.94
CA VAL A 40 -5.58 6.21 -1.32
C VAL A 40 -4.13 5.89 -1.63
N ASP A 41 -3.47 5.24 -0.68
CA ASP A 41 -2.14 4.72 -0.88
C ASP A 41 -2.15 3.57 -1.87
N THR A 42 -1.11 3.46 -2.68
CA THR A 42 -0.96 2.40 -3.67
C THR A 42 0.49 2.01 -3.69
N VAL A 43 0.78 0.72 -3.77
CA VAL A 43 2.13 0.21 -3.88
C VAL A 43 2.24 -0.65 -5.12
N GLU A 44 3.41 -0.61 -5.74
CA GLU A 44 3.75 -1.55 -6.79
C GLU A 44 4.37 -2.80 -6.15
N LYS A 45 3.78 -3.97 -6.40
CA LYS A 45 4.29 -5.25 -5.91
C LYS A 45 4.16 -6.29 -7.01
N ASP A 46 5.25 -6.99 -7.30
CA ASP A 46 5.35 -7.98 -8.40
C ASP A 46 5.01 -7.37 -9.78
N GLY A 47 5.37 -6.10 -10.01
CA GLY A 47 5.07 -5.36 -11.24
C GLY A 47 3.57 -5.04 -11.44
N LYS A 48 2.76 -5.19 -10.38
CA LYS A 48 1.32 -4.90 -10.37
C LYS A 48 1.04 -3.78 -9.39
N LEU A 49 0.05 -2.96 -9.70
CA LEU A 49 -0.42 -1.90 -8.81
C LEU A 49 -1.47 -2.42 -7.83
N TRP A 50 -1.21 -2.22 -6.54
CA TRP A 50 -2.07 -2.62 -5.44
C TRP A 50 -2.44 -1.42 -4.59
N LEU A 51 -3.72 -1.14 -4.49
CA LEU A 51 -4.27 -0.07 -3.68
C LEU A 51 -4.39 -0.54 -2.23
N VAL A 52 -3.76 0.17 -1.30
CA VAL A 52 -3.74 -0.18 0.11
C VAL A 52 -4.93 0.49 0.78
N THR A 53 -5.94 -0.30 1.14
CA THR A 53 -7.13 0.22 1.82
C THR A 53 -6.94 0.31 3.33
N ALA A 54 -6.09 -0.55 3.89
CA ALA A 54 -5.73 -0.55 5.30
C ALA A 54 -4.24 -0.88 5.49
N TRP A 55 -3.64 -0.28 6.52
CA TRP A 55 -2.22 -0.46 6.88
C TRP A 55 -2.14 -1.08 8.28
N LEU A 56 -1.39 -2.18 8.43
CA LEU A 56 -0.95 -2.65 9.74
C LEU A 56 0.15 -1.73 10.27
N GLU A 57 1.13 -1.44 9.40
CA GLU A 57 2.18 -0.47 9.64
C GLU A 57 2.37 0.39 8.39
N LYS A 58 2.08 1.69 8.52
CA LYS A 58 2.02 2.61 7.38
C LYS A 58 3.35 2.70 6.63
N GLY A 59 3.34 2.36 5.35
CA GLY A 59 4.52 2.36 4.48
C GLY A 59 5.42 1.13 4.64
N PHE A 60 5.00 0.15 5.44
CA PHE A 60 5.78 -1.03 5.74
C PHE A 60 4.97 -2.31 5.49
N LEU A 61 3.82 -2.44 6.16
CA LEU A 61 2.97 -3.61 6.10
C LEU A 61 1.52 -3.22 5.80
N PRO A 62 1.06 -3.41 4.54
CA PRO A 62 -0.35 -3.22 4.22
C PRO A 62 -1.19 -4.33 4.85
N GLU A 63 -2.23 -3.97 5.60
CA GLU A 63 -3.21 -4.91 6.15
C GLU A 63 -4.12 -5.46 5.07
N ARG A 64 -4.49 -4.61 4.11
CA ARG A 64 -5.37 -4.99 3.03
C ARG A 64 -5.03 -4.22 1.77
N MET A 65 -4.95 -4.98 0.69
CA MET A 65 -4.58 -4.51 -0.63
C MET A 65 -5.61 -4.95 -1.65
N VAL A 66 -5.92 -4.08 -2.59
CA VAL A 66 -6.83 -4.36 -3.71
C VAL A 66 -6.06 -4.14 -4.99
N ARG A 67 -5.97 -5.16 -5.85
CA ARG A 67 -5.30 -4.98 -7.13
C ARG A 67 -6.13 -4.06 -8.02
N ILE A 68 -5.46 -3.03 -8.56
CA ILE A 68 -6.09 -2.02 -9.42
C ILE A 68 -5.56 -2.02 -10.85
N ASP A 69 -4.63 -2.94 -11.14
CA ASP A 69 -4.04 -3.18 -12.46
C ASP A 69 -5.11 -3.37 -13.55
N ASP A 70 -6.18 -4.12 -13.26
CA ASP A 70 -7.29 -4.37 -14.20
C ASP A 70 -8.28 -3.20 -14.30
N LEU A 71 -8.26 -2.28 -13.32
CA LEU A 71 -9.23 -1.17 -13.22
C LEU A 71 -8.92 0.01 -14.14
N ARG A 72 -8.00 -0.16 -15.09
CA ARG A 72 -7.50 0.89 -15.98
C ARG A 72 -7.17 2.16 -15.20
N ALA A 73 -6.24 2.05 -14.26
CA ALA A 73 -5.67 3.20 -13.58
C ALA A 73 -5.04 4.14 -14.64
N CYS A 74 -5.69 5.27 -14.89
CA CYS A 74 -5.13 6.31 -15.75
C CYS A 74 -4.08 7.07 -14.95
N LYS A 75 -2.93 7.35 -15.57
CA LYS A 75 -1.93 8.22 -14.94
C LYS A 75 -2.58 9.59 -14.73
N ALA A 76 -2.64 10.04 -13.49
CA ALA A 76 -3.25 11.33 -13.18
C ALA A 76 -2.43 12.41 -13.88
N THR A 77 -3.10 13.30 -14.62
CA THR A 77 -2.41 14.41 -15.24
C THR A 77 -1.84 15.31 -14.15
N PRO A 78 -0.58 15.76 -14.27
CA PRO A 78 -0.02 16.69 -13.32
C PRO A 78 -0.88 17.95 -13.33
N SER A 79 -1.36 18.37 -12.16
CA SER A 79 -2.09 19.63 -12.07
C SER A 79 -1.16 20.77 -12.48
N PRO A 80 -1.65 21.77 -13.23
CA PRO A 80 -0.83 22.91 -13.67
C PRO A 80 -0.23 23.71 -12.51
N ASP A 81 -0.79 23.56 -11.31
CA ASP A 81 -0.31 24.15 -10.05
C ASP A 81 0.92 23.44 -9.45
N GLY A 82 1.44 22.38 -10.09
CA GLY A 82 2.58 21.60 -9.59
C GLY A 82 2.30 20.76 -8.33
N ARG A 83 1.11 20.90 -7.73
CA ARG A 83 0.65 20.13 -6.56
C ARG A 83 0.06 18.80 -6.97
N GLN A 84 0.82 17.98 -7.70
CA GLN A 84 0.38 16.63 -8.02
C GLN A 84 0.30 15.81 -6.72
N ARG A 85 -0.92 15.62 -6.22
CA ARG A 85 -1.16 14.83 -5.00
C ARG A 85 -1.33 13.35 -5.28
N ALA A 86 -1.61 12.98 -6.54
CA ALA A 86 -1.86 11.62 -6.99
C ALA A 86 -1.08 11.30 -8.26
N HIS A 87 -0.58 10.08 -8.33
CA HIS A 87 0.13 9.49 -9.46
C HIS A 87 -0.84 8.81 -10.43
N TYR A 88 -1.89 8.19 -9.90
CA TYR A 88 -2.92 7.49 -10.67
C TYR A 88 -4.31 7.98 -10.30
N ALA A 89 -5.27 7.77 -11.21
CA ALA A 89 -6.69 7.96 -10.97
C ALA A 89 -7.43 6.75 -11.55
N LEU A 90 -8.33 6.17 -10.76
CA LEU A 90 -9.24 5.13 -11.24
C LEU A 90 -10.38 5.76 -12.00
N ASP A 91 -10.62 5.27 -13.21
CA ASP A 91 -11.77 5.64 -14.03
C ASP A 91 -13.06 5.01 -13.48
N LYS A 92 -12.96 3.78 -12.97
CA LYS A 92 -14.08 3.07 -12.36
C LYS A 92 -14.20 3.40 -10.88
N PRO A 93 -15.42 3.73 -10.41
CA PRO A 93 -15.65 3.90 -8.99
C PRO A 93 -15.53 2.57 -8.26
N LEU A 94 -14.80 2.59 -7.13
CA LEU A 94 -14.68 1.46 -6.23
C LEU A 94 -15.86 1.44 -5.24
N PRO A 95 -16.43 0.26 -4.95
CA PRO A 95 -17.38 0.12 -3.85
C PRO A 95 -16.69 0.39 -2.51
N ARG A 96 -17.37 1.12 -1.61
CA ARG A 96 -16.85 1.42 -0.27
C ARG A 96 -16.59 0.14 0.56
N ALA A 97 -17.31 -0.94 0.26
CA ALA A 97 -17.12 -2.24 0.90
C ALA A 97 -15.66 -2.73 0.86
N LEU A 98 -14.89 -2.41 -0.20
CA LEU A 98 -13.46 -2.74 -0.29
C LEU A 98 -12.61 -2.02 0.77
N PHE A 99 -13.04 -0.83 1.20
CA PHE A 99 -12.35 -0.01 2.19
C PHE A 99 -12.78 -0.35 3.61
N ASP A 100 -14.06 -0.60 3.79
CA ASP A 100 -14.66 -0.86 5.09
C ASP A 100 -14.43 -2.31 5.55
N GLY A 101 -14.04 -3.20 4.64
CA GLY A 101 -13.93 -4.63 4.94
C GLY A 101 -15.27 -5.34 5.11
N SER A 102 -16.34 -4.66 4.74
CA SER A 102 -17.66 -5.25 4.60
C SER A 102 -17.63 -6.38 3.58
N ASP A 103 -18.47 -7.40 3.79
CA ASP A 103 -18.52 -8.60 2.95
C ASP A 103 -18.67 -8.20 1.47
N LEU A 104 -17.66 -8.53 0.69
CA LEU A 104 -17.56 -8.14 -0.71
C LEU A 104 -18.51 -8.95 -1.60
N GLY A 105 -19.17 -10.00 -1.12
CA GLY A 105 -20.12 -10.79 -1.90
C GLY A 105 -19.61 -11.12 -3.30
N ASP A 106 -20.29 -10.62 -4.33
CA ASP A 106 -19.94 -10.75 -5.74
C ASP A 106 -18.77 -9.88 -6.23
N LEU A 107 -18.38 -8.85 -5.48
CA LEU A 107 -17.27 -7.95 -5.82
C LEU A 107 -15.91 -8.64 -5.68
N LYS A 108 -15.78 -9.67 -4.82
CA LYS A 108 -14.54 -10.45 -4.72
C LYS A 108 -14.14 -11.15 -6.04
N TYR A 109 -15.10 -11.35 -6.95
CA TYR A 109 -14.84 -11.90 -8.28
C TYR A 109 -14.39 -10.83 -9.29
N GLN A 110 -14.63 -9.56 -8.99
CA GLN A 110 -14.21 -8.41 -9.81
C GLN A 110 -12.90 -7.80 -9.30
N TYR A 111 -12.58 -7.98 -8.01
CA TYR A 111 -11.44 -7.36 -7.36
C TYR A 111 -10.58 -8.42 -6.67
N GLU A 112 -9.31 -8.49 -7.04
CA GLU A 112 -8.31 -9.31 -6.36
C GLU A 112 -7.90 -8.59 -5.08
N VAL A 113 -8.48 -9.02 -3.95
CA VAL A 113 -8.14 -8.52 -2.62
C VAL A 113 -7.13 -9.45 -1.98
N ARG A 114 -6.06 -8.87 -1.43
CA ARG A 114 -5.05 -9.56 -0.64
C ARG A 114 -5.06 -8.94 0.74
N ASP A 115 -5.50 -9.71 1.72
CA ASP A 115 -5.26 -9.40 3.12
C ASP A 115 -3.78 -9.70 3.41
N GLY A 116 -3.12 -8.78 4.09
CA GLY A 116 -1.77 -8.91 4.61
C GLY A 116 -1.78 -9.78 5.86
N ASP A 117 -2.24 -11.02 5.71
CA ASP A 117 -2.12 -12.03 6.74
C ASP A 117 -0.88 -12.89 6.41
N GLU A 118 0.04 -12.96 7.38
CA GLU A 118 1.19 -13.86 7.50
C GLU A 118 2.49 -13.52 6.71
N VAL A 119 3.43 -12.90 7.43
CA VAL A 119 4.77 -13.51 7.64
C VAL A 119 4.86 -14.01 9.08
#